data_AF-A0A258RQN4-F1
#
_entry.id   AF-A0A258RQN4-F1
#
_cell.length_a   1.000
_cell.length_b   1.000
_cell.length_c   1.000
_cell.angle_alpha   90.00
_cell.angle_beta   90.00
_cell.angle_gamma   90.00
#
_symmetry.space_group_name_H-M   'P 1'
#
loop_
_entity.id
_entity.type
_entity.pdbx_description
1 polymer ?
#
loop_
_entity_poly.entity_id
_entity_poly.type
_entity_poly.pdbx_seq_one_letter_code
_entity_poly.pdbx_strand_id
1 'polypeptide(L)'
;MSIDPSLMNDGTATGANHLLARGAADDVCADRRVTAAINDFFVDEKVRLDDRVRAGLTEALASLTSAIEGELRQYAARLLIGRDEPELAKRLASDPPMVHAALNTAGLLRDADLMRELLARVRQEILGEALSPAAPNDPDTPSLIARLVGSPDGIVAAAATGLLAADSRRRAAIEPGGAPRSDLPAELHHRLVWWSAAALRSLIPSPPSPALDRALTEAALRSLAAHDEGDRLEAAALRLAAAIAAQPHELPGFLVEALGDRRVAMFVALLAQALGFSYDLARDIVLDPVADRLWLVLRAVALERAPIAAIGLALCEADPRRDVEAFADQIDAIMAVTPEAARQALSSLSLHPDFRQALLVLAKARPA
;
A
#
# COMPACT_ATOMS: atom_id res chain seq x y z
N MET A 1 -28.33 65.20 -0.70
CA MET A 1 -27.80 63.84 -0.53
C MET A 1 -26.46 63.96 0.16
N SER A 2 -26.38 63.65 1.46
CA SER A 2 -25.12 63.61 2.23
C SER A 2 -24.72 62.15 2.33
N ILE A 3 -23.60 61.77 1.71
CA ILE A 3 -23.00 60.45 1.90
C ILE A 3 -22.34 60.49 3.27
N ASP A 4 -22.80 59.64 4.18
CA ASP A 4 -22.32 59.55 5.55
C ASP A 4 -20.85 59.06 5.54
N PRO A 5 -19.87 59.87 5.99
CA PRO A 5 -18.45 59.52 5.95
C PRO A 5 -18.09 58.36 6.90
N SER A 6 -19.00 57.98 7.80
CA SER A 6 -18.85 56.83 8.69
C SER A 6 -18.83 55.49 7.94
N LEU A 7 -19.62 55.33 6.87
CA LEU A 7 -19.71 54.09 6.08
C LEU A 7 -18.46 53.79 5.24
N MET A 8 -17.70 54.82 4.82
CA MET A 8 -16.43 54.63 4.11
C MET A 8 -15.29 54.22 5.04
N ASN A 9 -15.29 54.70 6.30
CA ASN A 9 -14.23 54.41 7.26
C ASN A 9 -14.30 52.95 7.76
N ASP A 10 -15.52 52.42 7.97
CA ASP A 10 -15.74 51.02 8.38
C ASP A 10 -15.27 50.01 7.34
N GLY A 11 -15.42 50.31 6.05
CA GLY A 11 -14.90 49.46 4.96
C GLY A 11 -13.37 49.39 4.91
N THR A 12 -12.69 50.51 5.20
CA THR A 12 -11.22 50.57 5.26
C THR A 12 -10.65 49.91 6.51
N ALA A 13 -11.29 50.07 7.67
CA ALA A 13 -10.91 49.40 8.91
C ALA A 13 -11.14 47.88 8.83
N THR A 14 -12.23 47.45 8.19
CA THR A 14 -12.53 46.02 7.95
C THR A 14 -11.54 45.42 6.93
N GLY A 15 -11.19 46.16 5.88
CA GLY A 15 -10.16 45.76 4.91
C GLY A 15 -8.75 45.66 5.52
N ALA A 16 -8.38 46.60 6.38
CA ALA A 16 -7.11 46.58 7.11
C ALA A 16 -7.04 45.39 8.09
N ASN A 17 -8.11 45.11 8.84
CA ASN A 17 -8.19 43.94 9.72
C ASN A 17 -8.14 42.62 8.94
N HIS A 18 -8.77 42.53 7.76
CA HIS A 18 -8.65 41.36 6.89
C HIS A 18 -7.23 41.16 6.34
N LEU A 19 -6.53 42.25 5.99
CA LEU A 19 -5.13 42.19 5.54
C LEU A 19 -4.18 41.80 6.68
N LEU A 20 -4.38 42.32 7.89
CA LEU A 20 -3.60 41.95 9.07
C LEU A 20 -3.86 40.48 9.47
N ALA A 21 -5.10 40.01 9.41
CA ALA A 21 -5.45 38.61 9.66
C ALA A 21 -4.86 37.67 8.58
N ARG A 22 -4.83 38.09 7.31
CA ARG A 22 -4.14 37.35 6.24
C ARG A 22 -2.63 37.35 6.43
N GLY A 23 -2.02 38.48 6.79
CA GLY A 23 -0.59 38.57 7.09
C GLY A 23 -0.18 37.66 8.26
N ALA A 24 -0.95 37.66 9.35
CA ALA A 24 -0.71 36.76 10.47
C ALA A 24 -0.90 35.27 10.11
N ALA A 25 -1.88 34.94 9.25
CA ALA A 25 -2.04 33.58 8.72
C ALA A 25 -0.90 33.19 7.78
N ASP A 26 -0.39 34.13 6.98
CA ASP A 26 0.75 33.94 6.08
C ASP A 26 2.05 33.70 6.87
N ASP A 27 2.25 34.40 7.99
CA ASP A 27 3.38 34.19 8.91
C ASP A 27 3.34 32.79 9.54
N VAL A 28 2.17 32.35 10.03
CA VAL A 28 1.99 30.99 10.55
C VAL A 28 2.24 29.95 9.46
N CYS A 29 1.78 30.20 8.23
CA CYS A 29 2.06 29.33 7.09
C CYS A 29 3.54 29.33 6.68
N ALA A 30 4.24 30.46 6.80
CA ALA A 30 5.68 30.56 6.53
C ALA A 30 6.48 29.81 7.58
N ASP A 31 6.18 30.00 8.86
CA ASP A 31 6.82 29.28 9.97
C ASP A 31 6.60 27.77 9.88
N ARG A 32 5.38 27.33 9.55
CA ARG A 32 5.08 25.91 9.27
C ARG A 32 5.89 25.36 8.10
N ARG A 33 6.08 26.13 7.03
CA ARG A 33 6.89 25.72 5.88
C ARG A 33 8.37 25.56 6.26
N VAL A 34 8.91 26.51 7.01
CA VAL A 34 10.30 26.45 7.51
C VAL A 34 10.48 25.26 8.45
N THR A 35 9.56 25.07 9.40
CA THR A 35 9.59 23.93 10.34
C THR A 35 9.52 22.59 9.60
N ALA A 36 8.65 22.48 8.60
CA ALA A 36 8.57 21.27 7.77
C ALA A 36 9.87 21.02 6.98
N ALA A 37 10.49 22.06 6.42
CA ALA A 37 11.76 21.95 5.72
C ALA A 37 12.92 21.56 6.65
N ILE A 38 12.97 22.14 7.87
CA ILE A 38 13.92 21.75 8.91
C ILE A 38 13.73 20.27 9.28
N ASN A 39 12.49 19.84 9.52
CA ASN A 39 12.20 18.45 9.85
C ASN A 39 12.61 17.50 8.72
N ASP A 40 12.37 17.83 7.45
CA ASP A 40 12.78 17.01 6.30
C ASP A 40 14.32 16.97 6.15
N PHE A 41 15.01 18.09 6.41
CA PHE A 41 16.47 18.19 6.31
C PHE A 41 17.20 17.29 7.33
N PHE A 42 16.64 17.14 8.53
CA PHE A 42 17.25 16.32 9.59
C PHE A 42 16.83 14.84 9.55
N VAL A 43 16.08 14.40 8.54
CA VAL A 43 15.81 12.97 8.32
C VAL A 43 17.10 12.30 7.84
N ASP A 44 17.52 11.22 8.51
CA ASP A 44 18.65 10.40 8.06
C ASP A 44 18.38 9.88 6.64
N GLU A 45 19.34 10.07 5.74
CA GLU A 45 19.24 9.67 4.33
C GLU A 45 18.87 8.18 4.18
N LYS A 46 19.28 7.32 5.12
CA LYS A 46 18.95 5.88 5.12
C LYS A 46 17.46 5.58 5.35
N VAL A 47 16.74 6.47 6.05
CA VAL A 47 15.31 6.32 6.33
C VAL A 47 14.45 7.28 5.51
N ARG A 48 15.07 8.21 4.77
CA ARG A 48 14.40 9.14 3.89
C ARG A 48 13.69 8.38 2.76
N LEU A 49 12.49 8.85 2.40
CA LEU A 49 11.78 8.32 1.25
C LEU A 49 12.40 8.88 -0.03
N ASP A 50 12.84 7.97 -0.89
CA ASP A 50 13.24 8.30 -2.26
C ASP A 50 12.07 8.92 -3.04
N ASP A 51 12.40 9.76 -4.02
CA ASP A 51 11.44 10.52 -4.82
C ASP A 51 10.48 9.59 -5.58
N ARG A 52 10.96 8.44 -6.06
CA ARG A 52 10.11 7.45 -6.72
C ARG A 52 9.06 6.86 -5.77
N VAL A 53 9.48 6.52 -4.54
CA VAL A 53 8.57 6.01 -3.50
C VAL A 53 7.56 7.10 -3.10
N ARG A 54 8.01 8.35 -2.95
CA ARG A 54 7.15 9.50 -2.63
C ARG A 54 6.11 9.77 -3.71
N ALA A 55 6.50 9.72 -4.98
CA ALA A 55 5.60 9.86 -6.12
C ALA A 55 4.56 8.73 -6.14
N GLY A 56 5.01 7.47 -6.05
CA GLY A 56 4.12 6.30 -6.03
C GLY A 56 3.13 6.32 -4.86
N LEU A 57 3.56 6.74 -3.66
CA LEU A 57 2.66 6.91 -2.51
C LEU A 57 1.59 7.98 -2.74
N THR A 58 1.98 9.10 -3.34
CA THR A 58 1.06 10.21 -3.64
C THR A 58 -0.01 9.76 -4.62
N GLU A 59 0.40 9.06 -5.69
CA GLU A 59 -0.49 8.49 -6.69
C GLU A 59 -1.41 7.42 -6.10
N ALA A 60 -0.86 6.49 -5.30
CA ALA A 60 -1.64 5.44 -4.65
C ALA A 60 -2.73 6.01 -3.73
N LEU A 61 -2.39 7.01 -2.90
CA LEU A 61 -3.37 7.69 -2.02
C LEU A 61 -4.45 8.41 -2.84
N ALA A 62 -4.06 9.14 -3.89
CA ALA A 62 -5.00 9.86 -4.75
C ALA A 62 -5.96 8.90 -5.46
N SER A 63 -5.43 7.82 -6.06
CA SER A 63 -6.23 6.81 -6.74
C SER A 63 -7.21 6.11 -5.78
N LEU A 64 -6.74 5.66 -4.61
CA LEU A 64 -7.59 4.97 -3.63
C LEU A 64 -8.74 5.84 -3.12
N THR A 65 -8.44 7.09 -2.75
CA THR A 65 -9.46 8.03 -2.28
C THR A 65 -10.46 8.41 -3.37
N SER A 66 -9.99 8.59 -4.62
CA SER A 66 -10.82 8.87 -5.79
C SER A 66 -11.76 7.69 -6.12
N ALA A 67 -11.24 6.46 -6.07
CA ALA A 67 -12.00 5.24 -6.31
C ALA A 67 -13.18 5.09 -5.33
N ILE A 68 -12.90 5.24 -4.03
CA ILE A 68 -13.93 5.16 -2.98
C ILE A 68 -14.91 6.33 -3.09
N GLU A 69 -14.42 7.55 -3.32
CA GLU A 69 -15.26 8.73 -3.52
C GLU A 69 -16.23 8.54 -4.69
N GLY A 70 -15.75 8.03 -5.82
CA GLY A 70 -16.55 7.76 -7.01
C GLY A 70 -17.64 6.71 -6.76
N GLU A 71 -17.31 5.61 -6.10
CA GLU A 71 -18.27 4.55 -5.74
C GLU A 71 -19.38 5.09 -4.81
N LEU A 72 -18.98 5.80 -3.75
CA LEU A 72 -19.91 6.36 -2.77
C LEU A 72 -20.85 7.39 -3.41
N ARG A 73 -20.31 8.33 -4.20
CA ARG A 73 -21.11 9.34 -4.90
C ARG A 73 -22.09 8.70 -5.87
N GLN A 74 -21.65 7.74 -6.67
CA GLN A 74 -22.50 7.09 -7.67
C GLN A 74 -23.69 6.39 -7.03
N TYR A 75 -23.47 5.64 -5.95
CA TYR A 75 -24.56 4.90 -5.30
C TYR A 75 -25.45 5.82 -4.45
N ALA A 76 -24.89 6.74 -3.68
CA ALA A 76 -25.66 7.68 -2.88
C ALA A 76 -26.53 8.60 -3.76
N ALA A 77 -26.04 9.04 -4.92
CA ALA A 77 -26.85 9.84 -5.86
C ALA A 77 -28.07 9.06 -6.37
N ARG A 78 -27.92 7.76 -6.70
CA ARG A 78 -29.06 6.91 -7.11
C ARG A 78 -30.09 6.78 -5.99
N LEU A 79 -29.64 6.60 -4.75
CA LEU A 79 -30.52 6.51 -3.59
C LEU A 79 -31.27 7.82 -3.31
N LEU A 80 -30.62 8.97 -3.50
CA LEU A 80 -31.25 10.29 -3.34
C LEU A 80 -32.32 10.55 -4.40
N ILE A 81 -32.08 10.16 -5.65
CA ILE A 81 -33.11 10.20 -6.71
C ILE A 81 -34.33 9.37 -6.31
N GLY A 82 -34.12 8.15 -5.79
CA GLY A 82 -35.20 7.28 -5.31
C GLY A 82 -35.94 7.81 -4.07
N ARG A 83 -35.39 8.82 -3.38
CA ARG A 83 -35.97 9.48 -2.20
C ARG A 83 -36.58 10.85 -2.51
N ASP A 84 -36.74 11.17 -3.79
CA ASP A 84 -37.28 12.45 -4.27
C ASP A 84 -36.41 13.66 -3.89
N GLU A 85 -35.09 13.45 -3.81
CA GLU A 85 -34.07 14.48 -3.53
C GLU A 85 -33.13 14.70 -4.73
N PRO A 86 -33.63 15.02 -5.94
CA PRO A 86 -32.83 15.08 -7.16
C PRO A 86 -31.79 16.22 -7.15
N GLU A 87 -32.06 17.32 -6.47
CA GLU A 87 -31.12 18.44 -6.35
C GLU A 87 -29.90 18.07 -5.51
N LEU A 88 -30.09 17.31 -4.40
CA LEU A 88 -28.98 16.78 -3.61
C LEU A 88 -28.18 15.74 -4.40
N ALA A 89 -28.86 14.88 -5.15
CA ALA A 89 -28.20 13.92 -6.03
C ALA A 89 -27.33 14.61 -7.09
N LYS A 90 -27.86 15.67 -7.71
CA LYS A 90 -27.14 16.46 -8.72
C LYS A 90 -25.92 17.17 -8.13
N ARG A 91 -26.04 17.77 -6.95
CA ARG A 91 -24.90 18.40 -6.25
C ARG A 91 -23.80 17.37 -5.97
N LEU A 92 -24.16 16.24 -5.37
CA LEU A 92 -23.21 15.16 -5.07
C LEU A 92 -22.49 14.61 -6.32
N ALA A 93 -23.19 14.56 -7.46
CA ALA A 93 -22.61 14.09 -8.72
C ALA A 93 -21.77 15.16 -9.46
N SER A 94 -22.09 16.44 -9.30
CA SER A 94 -21.48 17.53 -10.07
C SER A 94 -20.26 18.14 -9.40
N ASP A 95 -20.14 18.03 -8.07
CA ASP A 95 -19.00 18.57 -7.34
C ASP A 95 -17.69 17.86 -7.75
N PRO A 96 -16.55 18.57 -7.86
CA PRO A 96 -15.28 17.92 -8.15
C PRO A 96 -14.88 16.94 -7.03
N PRO A 97 -14.03 15.94 -7.32
CA PRO A 97 -13.51 15.04 -6.29
C PRO A 97 -12.68 15.85 -5.28
N MET A 98 -13.11 15.84 -4.01
CA MET A 98 -12.53 16.66 -2.95
C MET A 98 -12.26 15.88 -1.66
N VAL A 99 -12.62 14.58 -1.61
CA VAL A 99 -12.43 13.74 -0.43
C VAL A 99 -10.95 13.64 -0.08
N HIS A 100 -10.07 13.45 -1.06
CA HIS A 100 -8.63 13.40 -0.83
C HIS A 100 -8.12 14.62 -0.04
N ALA A 101 -8.45 15.83 -0.51
CA ALA A 101 -8.03 17.08 0.10
C ALA A 101 -8.62 17.26 1.51
N ALA A 102 -9.89 16.88 1.71
CA ALA A 102 -10.56 16.93 3.01
C ALA A 102 -9.88 15.98 4.02
N LEU A 103 -9.63 14.73 3.62
CA LEU A 103 -8.97 13.73 4.47
C LEU A 103 -7.52 14.11 4.80
N ASN A 104 -6.79 14.67 3.83
CA ASN A 104 -5.43 15.15 4.04
C ASN A 104 -5.41 16.32 5.05
N THR A 105 -6.32 17.28 4.91
CA THR A 105 -6.44 18.43 5.82
C THR A 105 -6.80 18.00 7.23
N ALA A 106 -7.68 16.99 7.37
CA ALA A 106 -8.05 16.40 8.64
C ALA A 106 -6.94 15.51 9.26
N GLY A 107 -5.85 15.25 8.54
CA GLY A 107 -4.75 14.39 8.98
C GLY A 107 -5.07 12.90 9.00
N LEU A 108 -6.24 12.49 8.48
CA LEU A 108 -6.68 11.08 8.48
C LEU A 108 -5.83 10.20 7.56
N LEU A 109 -5.27 10.77 6.49
CA LEU A 109 -4.34 10.06 5.60
C LEU A 109 -2.96 9.80 6.23
N ARG A 110 -2.69 10.34 7.43
CA ARG A 110 -1.45 10.10 8.18
C ARG A 110 -1.55 8.91 9.13
N ASP A 111 -2.61 8.12 9.04
CA ASP A 111 -2.77 6.90 9.81
C ASP A 111 -1.60 5.93 9.58
N ALA A 112 -1.00 5.44 10.66
CA ALA A 112 0.25 4.70 10.60
C ALA A 112 0.11 3.34 9.91
N ASP A 113 -1.04 2.67 10.06
CA ASP A 113 -1.28 1.37 9.44
C ASP A 113 -1.56 1.54 7.95
N LEU A 114 -2.36 2.55 7.58
CA LEU A 114 -2.59 2.91 6.18
C LEU A 114 -1.27 3.23 5.48
N MET A 115 -0.44 4.10 6.07
CA MET A 115 0.84 4.48 5.47
C MET A 115 1.81 3.31 5.38
N ARG A 116 1.81 2.39 6.36
CA ARG A 116 2.63 1.17 6.32
C ARG A 116 2.22 0.27 5.16
N GLU A 117 0.93 0.00 5.00
CA GLU A 117 0.42 -0.84 3.92
C GLU A 117 0.75 -0.24 2.54
N LEU A 118 0.49 1.05 2.36
CA LEU A 118 0.77 1.73 1.09
C LEU A 118 2.26 1.78 0.78
N LEU A 119 3.11 2.02 1.79
CA LEU A 119 4.55 2.02 1.61
C LEU A 119 5.06 0.64 1.20
N ALA A 120 4.58 -0.43 1.84
CA ALA A 120 4.93 -1.80 1.49
C ALA A 120 4.50 -2.13 0.06
N ARG A 121 3.26 -1.78 -0.32
CA ARG A 121 2.73 -1.99 -1.66
C ARG A 121 3.53 -1.24 -2.73
N VAL A 122 3.76 0.05 -2.56
CA VAL A 122 4.51 0.88 -3.54
C VAL A 122 5.95 0.38 -3.68
N ARG A 123 6.61 0.01 -2.58
CA ARG A 123 7.96 -0.57 -2.64
C ARG A 123 7.97 -1.90 -3.37
N GLN A 124 6.96 -2.75 -3.15
CA GLN A 124 6.83 -4.01 -3.86
C GLN A 124 6.64 -3.82 -5.37
N GLU A 125 5.82 -2.83 -5.78
CA GLU A 125 5.61 -2.47 -7.17
C GLU A 125 6.90 -1.93 -7.82
N ILE A 126 7.58 -0.98 -7.17
CA ILE A 126 8.86 -0.43 -7.64
C ILE A 126 9.92 -1.53 -7.78
N LEU A 127 10.03 -2.42 -6.80
CA LEU A 127 10.96 -3.55 -6.86
C LEU A 127 10.63 -4.47 -8.03
N GLY A 128 9.34 -4.79 -8.25
CA GLY A 128 8.88 -5.59 -9.38
C GLY A 128 9.22 -4.96 -10.73
N GLU A 129 9.07 -3.65 -10.87
CA GLU A 129 9.43 -2.92 -12.09
C GLU A 129 10.93 -2.87 -12.35
N ALA A 130 11.73 -2.77 -11.28
CA ALA A 130 13.18 -2.67 -11.35
C ALA A 130 13.87 -4.02 -11.61
N LEU A 131 13.24 -5.14 -11.26
CA LEU A 131 13.77 -6.47 -11.55
C LEU A 131 13.99 -6.64 -13.07
N SER A 132 15.20 -7.02 -13.46
CA SER A 132 15.49 -7.45 -14.83
C SER A 132 14.72 -8.74 -15.12
N PRO A 133 14.06 -8.88 -16.27
CA PRO A 133 13.50 -10.18 -16.63
C PRO A 133 14.67 -11.14 -16.71
N ALA A 134 14.60 -12.27 -15.99
CA ALA A 134 15.59 -13.31 -16.20
C ALA A 134 15.47 -13.72 -17.67
N ALA A 135 16.54 -13.53 -18.46
CA ALA A 135 16.58 -14.11 -19.79
C ALA A 135 16.41 -15.61 -19.59
N PRO A 136 15.29 -16.22 -20.03
CA PRO A 136 15.18 -17.65 -19.89
C PRO A 136 16.34 -18.26 -20.69
N ASN A 137 16.91 -19.36 -20.20
CA ASN A 137 17.95 -20.07 -20.94
C ASN A 137 17.50 -20.41 -22.38
N ASP A 138 16.19 -20.44 -22.61
CA ASP A 138 15.51 -20.53 -23.90
C ASP A 138 14.44 -19.42 -24.04
N PRO A 139 14.58 -18.47 -25.00
CA PRO A 139 13.62 -17.39 -25.25
C PRO A 139 12.17 -17.85 -25.47
N ASP A 140 11.97 -19.09 -25.89
CA ASP A 140 10.66 -19.66 -26.18
C ASP A 140 9.95 -20.21 -24.92
N THR A 141 10.62 -20.24 -23.77
CA THR A 141 10.02 -20.74 -22.53
C THR A 141 9.01 -19.74 -21.95
N PRO A 142 7.71 -20.11 -21.79
CA PRO A 142 6.73 -19.23 -21.16
C PRO A 142 7.07 -18.97 -19.69
N SER A 143 6.63 -17.82 -19.17
CA SER A 143 6.76 -17.47 -17.75
C SER A 143 6.15 -18.54 -16.84
N LEU A 144 6.64 -18.65 -15.60
CA LEU A 144 6.19 -19.62 -14.60
C LEU A 144 4.66 -19.62 -14.50
N ILE A 145 4.06 -18.44 -14.33
CA ILE A 145 2.60 -18.34 -14.17
C ILE A 145 1.86 -18.81 -15.43
N ALA A 146 2.38 -18.50 -16.63
CA ALA A 146 1.77 -18.98 -17.87
C ALA A 146 1.82 -20.51 -17.97
N ARG A 147 2.92 -21.13 -17.53
CA ARG A 147 3.02 -22.61 -17.46
C ARG A 147 2.05 -23.20 -16.44
N LEU A 148 1.91 -22.57 -15.26
CA LEU A 148 1.02 -23.05 -14.20
C LEU A 148 -0.46 -22.96 -14.58
N VAL A 149 -0.87 -21.97 -15.40
CA VAL A 149 -2.23 -21.89 -15.96
C VAL A 149 -2.55 -23.10 -16.84
N GLY A 150 -1.56 -23.63 -17.56
CA GLY A 150 -1.68 -24.84 -18.37
C GLY A 150 -1.43 -26.15 -17.62
N SER A 151 -1.31 -26.11 -16.28
CA SER A 151 -1.02 -27.30 -15.46
C SER A 151 -2.13 -28.34 -15.59
N PRO A 152 -1.81 -29.66 -15.62
CA PRO A 152 -2.81 -30.72 -15.54
C PRO A 152 -3.51 -30.75 -14.16
N ASP A 153 -2.91 -30.18 -13.13
CA ASP A 153 -3.55 -29.99 -11.83
C ASP A 153 -4.52 -28.80 -11.90
N GLY A 154 -5.82 -29.10 -11.89
CA GLY A 154 -6.88 -28.10 -11.96
C GLY A 154 -6.90 -27.10 -10.79
N ILE A 155 -6.40 -27.48 -9.60
CA ILE A 155 -6.33 -26.59 -8.45
C ILE A 155 -5.23 -25.53 -8.68
N VAL A 156 -4.06 -25.98 -9.15
CA VAL A 156 -2.94 -25.09 -9.50
C VAL A 156 -3.31 -24.17 -10.66
N ALA A 157 -3.92 -24.70 -11.72
CA ALA A 157 -4.34 -23.93 -12.89
C ALA A 157 -5.39 -22.85 -12.54
N ALA A 158 -6.37 -23.19 -11.70
CA ALA A 158 -7.37 -22.25 -11.20
C ALA A 158 -6.74 -21.15 -10.33
N ALA A 159 -5.83 -21.52 -9.43
CA ALA A 159 -5.12 -20.56 -8.57
C ALA A 159 -4.23 -19.62 -9.39
N ALA A 160 -3.54 -20.12 -10.43
CA ALA A 160 -2.70 -19.32 -11.32
C ALA A 160 -3.53 -18.33 -12.15
N THR A 161 -4.68 -18.79 -12.68
CA THR A 161 -5.64 -17.90 -13.34
C THR A 161 -6.16 -16.82 -12.39
N GLY A 162 -6.46 -17.19 -11.15
CA GLY A 162 -6.88 -16.25 -10.11
C GLY A 162 -5.82 -15.18 -9.80
N LEU A 163 -4.54 -15.56 -9.77
CA LEU A 163 -3.43 -14.62 -9.58
C LEU A 163 -3.33 -13.62 -10.75
N LEU A 164 -3.41 -14.08 -12.00
CA LEU A 164 -3.40 -13.19 -13.17
C LEU A 164 -4.58 -12.22 -13.18
N ALA A 165 -5.76 -12.69 -12.79
CA ALA A 165 -6.93 -11.84 -12.66
C ALA A 165 -6.76 -10.77 -11.56
N ALA A 166 -6.17 -11.13 -10.42
CA ALA A 166 -5.88 -10.18 -9.34
C ALA A 166 -4.83 -9.13 -9.75
N ASP A 167 -3.76 -9.56 -10.43
CA ASP A 167 -2.73 -8.66 -10.95
C ASP A 167 -3.27 -7.69 -12.00
N SER A 168 -4.10 -8.18 -12.94
CA SER A 168 -4.78 -7.36 -13.93
C SER A 168 -5.69 -6.31 -13.28
N ARG A 169 -6.45 -6.69 -12.24
CA ARG A 169 -7.29 -5.75 -11.49
C ARG A 169 -6.46 -4.68 -10.78
N ARG A 170 -5.36 -5.05 -10.13
CA ARG A 170 -4.48 -4.09 -9.45
C ARG A 170 -3.92 -3.05 -10.42
N ARG A 171 -3.51 -3.47 -11.62
CA ARG A 171 -3.05 -2.57 -12.69
C ARG A 171 -4.17 -1.68 -13.22
N ALA A 172 -5.35 -2.27 -13.47
CA ALA A 172 -6.52 -1.52 -13.95
C ALA A 172 -7.01 -0.47 -12.95
N ALA A 173 -6.78 -0.65 -11.64
CA ALA A 173 -7.14 0.34 -10.61
C ALA A 173 -6.32 1.65 -10.70
N ILE A 174 -5.20 1.64 -11.42
CA ILE A 174 -4.36 2.82 -11.66
C ILE A 174 -4.82 3.56 -12.95
N GLU A 175 -5.50 2.86 -13.86
CA GLU A 175 -5.96 3.43 -15.13
C GLU A 175 -7.21 4.32 -14.97
N PRO A 176 -7.29 5.46 -15.69
CA PRO A 176 -8.47 6.32 -15.68
C PRO A 176 -9.72 5.57 -16.17
N GLY A 177 -10.71 5.40 -15.28
CA GLY A 177 -11.98 4.72 -15.60
C GLY A 177 -12.02 3.22 -15.29
N GLY A 178 -10.96 2.67 -14.68
CA GLY A 178 -10.98 1.30 -14.13
C GLY A 178 -12.05 1.11 -13.06
N ALA A 179 -12.49 -0.13 -12.85
CA ALA A 179 -13.47 -0.44 -11.81
C ALA A 179 -12.87 -0.11 -10.43
N PRO A 180 -13.47 0.82 -9.65
CA PRO A 180 -12.92 1.24 -8.38
C PRO A 180 -13.09 0.11 -7.37
N ARG A 181 -12.03 -0.65 -7.13
CA ARG A 181 -11.97 -1.58 -5.99
C ARG A 181 -10.71 -1.30 -5.21
N SER A 182 -10.90 -1.04 -3.91
CA SER A 182 -9.76 -0.85 -3.02
C SER A 182 -9.06 -2.20 -2.81
N ASP A 183 -7.75 -2.20 -2.98
CA ASP A 183 -6.88 -3.36 -2.76
C ASP A 183 -6.21 -3.27 -1.37
N LEU A 184 -6.99 -2.82 -0.38
CA LEU A 184 -6.58 -2.67 1.01
C LEU A 184 -7.05 -3.87 1.85
N PRO A 185 -6.38 -4.16 2.98
CA PRO A 185 -6.94 -5.01 4.04
C PRO A 185 -8.31 -4.51 4.51
N ALA A 186 -9.17 -5.43 4.95
CA ALA A 186 -10.57 -5.15 5.27
C ALA A 186 -10.74 -4.03 6.32
N GLU A 187 -9.89 -4.00 7.34
CA GLU A 187 -9.93 -2.99 8.40
C GLU A 187 -9.55 -1.60 7.89
N LEU A 188 -8.56 -1.52 6.98
CA LEU A 188 -8.13 -0.27 6.36
C LEU A 188 -9.16 0.23 5.35
N HIS A 189 -9.72 -0.67 4.54
CA HIS A 189 -10.84 -0.36 3.65
C HIS A 189 -12.03 0.19 4.45
N HIS A 190 -12.38 -0.48 5.55
CA HIS A 190 -13.47 -0.07 6.44
C HIS A 190 -13.29 1.36 6.97
N ARG A 191 -12.11 1.66 7.54
CA ARG A 191 -11.80 3.01 8.01
C ARG A 191 -11.90 4.05 6.89
N LEU A 192 -11.29 3.77 5.74
CA LEU A 192 -11.22 4.73 4.63
C LEU A 192 -12.59 5.01 4.00
N VAL A 193 -13.48 4.00 3.91
CA VAL A 193 -14.86 4.18 3.44
C VAL A 193 -15.64 5.10 4.36
N TRP A 194 -15.57 4.89 5.68
CA TRP A 194 -16.27 5.75 6.63
C TRP A 194 -15.72 7.17 6.67
N TRP A 195 -14.40 7.33 6.64
CA TRP A 195 -13.76 8.63 6.52
C TRP A 195 -14.20 9.35 5.25
N SER A 196 -14.26 8.64 4.12
CA SER A 196 -14.71 9.21 2.85
C SER A 196 -16.18 9.61 2.87
N ALA A 197 -17.06 8.80 3.45
CA ALA A 197 -18.47 9.13 3.63
C ALA A 197 -18.66 10.37 4.52
N ALA A 198 -17.91 10.46 5.62
CA ALA A 198 -17.93 11.64 6.51
C ALA A 198 -17.38 12.90 5.80
N ALA A 199 -16.31 12.75 5.02
CA ALA A 199 -15.76 13.83 4.20
C ALA A 199 -16.79 14.35 3.18
N LEU A 200 -17.43 13.45 2.42
CA LEU A 200 -18.51 13.81 1.47
C LEU A 200 -19.66 14.54 2.17
N ARG A 201 -20.06 14.08 3.34
CA ARG A 201 -21.09 14.75 4.14
C ARG A 201 -20.68 16.16 4.55
N SER A 202 -19.42 16.36 4.93
CA SER A 202 -18.89 17.67 5.34
C SER A 202 -18.76 18.66 4.17
N LEU A 203 -18.54 18.15 2.95
CA LEU A 203 -18.35 18.94 1.75
C LEU A 203 -19.65 19.50 1.16
N ILE A 204 -20.81 18.99 1.57
CA ILE A 204 -22.12 19.51 1.14
C ILE A 204 -22.63 20.52 2.19
N PRO A 205 -22.45 21.84 1.96
CA PRO A 205 -23.02 22.86 2.83
C PRO A 205 -24.54 22.84 2.66
N SER A 206 -25.23 22.37 3.71
CA SER A 206 -26.68 22.34 3.86
C SER A 206 -27.01 22.10 5.34
N PRO A 207 -28.20 22.50 5.85
CA PRO A 207 -28.70 21.97 7.10
C PRO A 207 -28.63 20.42 7.12
N PRO A 208 -28.52 19.80 8.31
CA PRO A 208 -28.46 18.35 8.41
C PRO A 208 -29.62 17.71 7.64
N SER A 209 -29.28 16.93 6.62
CA SER A 209 -30.23 16.19 5.78
C SER A 209 -30.17 14.71 6.16
N PRO A 210 -31.18 14.20 6.87
CA PRO A 210 -31.28 12.77 7.16
C PRO A 210 -31.36 11.90 5.90
N ALA A 211 -31.76 12.47 4.76
CA ALA A 211 -31.77 11.75 3.48
C ALA A 211 -30.34 11.54 2.94
N LEU A 212 -29.49 12.57 3.01
CA LEU A 212 -28.07 12.48 2.64
C LEU A 212 -27.31 11.54 3.56
N ASP A 213 -27.49 11.68 4.88
CA ASP A 213 -26.80 10.84 5.86
C ASP A 213 -27.14 9.35 5.66
N ARG A 214 -28.43 9.03 5.42
CA ARG A 214 -28.86 7.67 5.09
C ARG A 214 -28.31 7.18 3.75
N ALA A 215 -28.32 8.03 2.71
CA ALA A 215 -27.79 7.66 1.40
C ALA A 215 -26.29 7.33 1.43
N LEU A 216 -25.49 8.15 2.13
CA LEU A 216 -24.05 7.92 2.29
C LEU A 216 -23.78 6.70 3.17
N THR A 217 -24.55 6.48 4.24
CA THR A 217 -24.42 5.30 5.11
C THR A 217 -24.71 4.02 4.34
N GLU A 218 -25.79 3.97 3.56
CA GLU A 218 -26.13 2.81 2.74
C GLU A 218 -25.11 2.58 1.61
N ALA A 219 -24.55 3.65 1.03
CA ALA A 219 -23.46 3.56 0.07
C ALA A 219 -22.19 2.97 0.69
N ALA A 220 -21.83 3.43 1.88
CA ALA A 220 -20.72 2.89 2.64
C ALA A 220 -20.93 1.41 2.95
N LEU A 221 -22.07 1.03 3.53
CA LEU A 221 -22.39 -0.37 3.84
C LEU A 221 -22.34 -1.28 2.61
N ARG A 222 -22.81 -0.78 1.45
CA ARG A 222 -22.70 -1.51 0.18
C ARG A 222 -21.25 -1.70 -0.26
N SER A 223 -20.44 -0.64 -0.22
CA SER A 223 -19.02 -0.71 -0.59
C SER A 223 -18.28 -1.72 0.30
N LEU A 224 -18.52 -1.65 1.62
CA LEU A 224 -17.97 -2.61 2.59
C LEU A 224 -18.42 -4.05 2.32
N ALA A 225 -19.69 -4.26 2.01
CA ALA A 225 -20.22 -5.60 1.69
C ALA A 225 -19.71 -6.15 0.35
N ALA A 226 -19.30 -5.28 -0.58
CA ALA A 226 -18.73 -5.65 -1.87
C ALA A 226 -17.22 -5.90 -1.83
N HIS A 227 -16.56 -5.53 -0.72
CA HIS A 227 -15.14 -5.74 -0.52
C HIS A 227 -14.86 -7.19 -0.10
N ASP A 228 -14.10 -7.89 -0.92
CA ASP A 228 -13.60 -9.23 -0.63
C ASP A 228 -12.08 -9.18 -0.53
N GLU A 229 -11.56 -9.42 0.67
CA GLU A 229 -10.12 -9.48 0.91
C GLU A 229 -9.46 -10.64 0.12
N GLY A 230 -10.23 -11.68 -0.19
CA GLY A 230 -9.80 -12.79 -1.03
C GLY A 230 -9.51 -12.40 -2.48
N ASP A 231 -10.04 -11.28 -2.97
CA ASP A 231 -9.81 -10.79 -4.34
C ASP A 231 -8.46 -10.08 -4.51
N ARG A 232 -7.74 -9.80 -3.40
CA ARG A 232 -6.44 -9.13 -3.39
C ARG A 232 -5.34 -9.96 -4.06
N LEU A 233 -4.32 -9.26 -4.58
CA LEU A 233 -3.15 -9.93 -5.18
C LEU A 233 -2.41 -10.81 -4.18
N GLU A 234 -2.23 -10.33 -2.95
CA GLU A 234 -1.54 -11.06 -1.88
C GLU A 234 -2.28 -12.37 -1.53
N ALA A 235 -3.60 -12.30 -1.41
CA ALA A 235 -4.44 -13.46 -1.14
C ALA A 235 -4.40 -14.47 -2.30
N ALA A 236 -4.43 -13.99 -3.55
CA ALA A 236 -4.29 -14.85 -4.72
C ALA A 236 -2.91 -15.51 -4.81
N ALA A 237 -1.84 -14.80 -4.46
CA ALA A 237 -0.47 -15.32 -4.42
C ALA A 237 -0.31 -16.40 -3.34
N LEU A 238 -0.84 -16.18 -2.14
CA LEU A 238 -0.88 -17.19 -1.08
C LEU A 238 -1.66 -18.44 -1.50
N ARG A 239 -2.83 -18.27 -2.13
CA ARG A 239 -3.60 -19.41 -2.65
C ARG A 239 -2.81 -20.20 -3.69
N LEU A 240 -2.09 -19.54 -4.58
CA LEU A 240 -1.24 -20.22 -5.56
C LEU A 240 -0.06 -20.93 -4.88
N ALA A 241 0.63 -20.29 -3.94
CA ALA A 241 1.72 -20.92 -3.19
C ALA A 241 1.25 -22.16 -2.43
N ALA A 242 0.08 -22.08 -1.80
CA ALA A 242 -0.55 -23.21 -1.12
C ALA A 242 -0.99 -24.32 -2.09
N ALA A 243 -1.50 -23.96 -3.27
CA ALA A 243 -1.90 -24.92 -4.30
C ALA A 243 -0.70 -25.66 -4.91
N ILE A 244 0.42 -24.97 -5.15
CA ILE A 244 1.66 -25.59 -5.62
C ILE A 244 2.22 -26.54 -4.57
N ALA A 245 2.14 -26.16 -3.28
CA ALA A 245 2.66 -26.94 -2.16
C ALA A 245 4.08 -27.47 -2.41
N ALA A 246 4.96 -26.58 -2.90
CA ALA A 246 6.29 -26.92 -3.42
C ALA A 246 7.09 -27.77 -2.42
N GLN A 247 7.66 -28.87 -2.92
CA GLN A 247 8.57 -29.67 -2.13
C GLN A 247 9.87 -28.88 -1.85
N PRO A 248 10.62 -29.19 -0.77
CA PRO A 248 11.84 -28.45 -0.42
C PRO A 248 12.88 -28.37 -1.54
N HIS A 249 12.93 -29.36 -2.44
CA HIS A 249 13.86 -29.39 -3.58
C HIS A 249 13.36 -28.57 -4.78
N GLU A 250 12.06 -28.28 -4.87
CA GLU A 250 11.44 -27.49 -5.96
C GLU A 250 11.39 -25.99 -5.61
N LEU A 251 11.25 -25.68 -4.31
CA LEU A 251 11.12 -24.31 -3.79
C LEU A 251 12.20 -23.35 -4.32
N PRO A 252 13.51 -23.69 -4.36
CA PRO A 252 14.52 -22.79 -4.88
C PRO A 252 14.27 -22.37 -6.33
N GLY A 253 13.81 -23.29 -7.18
CA GLY A 253 13.47 -23.03 -8.57
C GLY A 253 12.31 -22.05 -8.68
N PHE A 254 11.21 -22.30 -7.95
CA PHE A 254 10.06 -21.41 -7.94
C PHE A 254 10.38 -19.99 -7.43
N LEU A 255 11.26 -19.87 -6.42
CA LEU A 255 11.68 -18.57 -5.90
C LEU A 255 12.47 -17.76 -6.93
N VAL A 256 13.43 -18.39 -7.60
CA VAL A 256 14.23 -17.74 -8.65
C VAL A 256 13.36 -17.36 -9.85
N GLU A 257 12.50 -18.28 -10.31
CA GLU A 257 11.59 -18.00 -11.42
C GLU A 257 10.58 -16.90 -11.10
N ALA A 258 10.03 -16.87 -9.87
CA ALA A 258 9.09 -15.82 -9.47
C ALA A 258 9.73 -14.42 -9.51
N LEU A 259 11.00 -14.27 -9.11
CA LEU A 259 11.74 -13.02 -9.26
C LEU A 259 12.07 -12.71 -10.71
N GLY A 260 12.50 -13.73 -11.48
CA GLY A 260 12.77 -13.59 -12.91
C GLY A 260 11.57 -13.11 -13.72
N ASP A 261 10.37 -13.52 -13.32
CA ASP A 261 9.09 -13.09 -13.90
C ASP A 261 8.56 -11.77 -13.33
N ARG A 262 9.33 -11.08 -12.47
CA ARG A 262 8.93 -9.83 -11.78
C ARG A 262 7.72 -10.00 -10.86
N ARG A 263 7.45 -11.22 -10.40
CA ARG A 263 6.31 -11.56 -9.54
C ARG A 263 6.73 -11.55 -8.08
N VAL A 264 7.09 -10.37 -7.57
CA VAL A 264 7.48 -10.19 -6.15
C VAL A 264 6.40 -10.70 -5.19
N ALA A 265 5.12 -10.48 -5.51
CA ALA A 265 4.02 -10.98 -4.68
C ALA A 265 4.04 -12.51 -4.55
N MET A 266 4.39 -13.22 -5.62
CA MET A 266 4.51 -14.67 -5.63
C MET A 266 5.75 -15.15 -4.87
N PHE A 267 6.89 -14.48 -5.05
CA PHE A 267 8.10 -14.74 -4.28
C PHE A 267 7.85 -14.63 -2.76
N VAL A 268 7.19 -13.55 -2.33
CA VAL A 268 6.80 -13.34 -0.92
C VAL A 268 5.86 -14.45 -0.44
N ALA A 269 4.86 -14.82 -1.23
CA ALA A 269 3.90 -15.87 -0.86
C ALA A 269 4.56 -17.25 -0.70
N LEU A 270 5.51 -17.60 -1.57
CA LEU A 270 6.27 -18.85 -1.47
C LEU A 270 7.09 -18.91 -0.18
N LEU A 271 7.77 -17.81 0.19
CA LEU A 271 8.52 -17.72 1.45
C LEU A 271 7.59 -17.79 2.67
N ALA A 272 6.46 -17.07 2.62
CA ALA A 272 5.47 -17.08 3.68
C ALA A 272 4.95 -18.49 3.94
N GLN A 273 4.58 -19.21 2.87
CA GLN A 273 4.09 -20.58 2.93
C GLN A 273 5.16 -21.55 3.46
N ALA A 274 6.41 -21.43 3.00
CA ALA A 274 7.48 -22.34 3.39
C ALA A 274 7.88 -22.22 4.87
N LEU A 275 7.74 -21.03 5.47
CA LEU A 275 8.11 -20.76 6.87
C LEU A 275 6.91 -20.66 7.82
N GLY A 276 5.68 -20.74 7.30
CA GLY A 276 4.46 -20.53 8.10
C GLY A 276 4.33 -19.09 8.61
N PHE A 277 4.85 -18.11 7.86
CA PHE A 277 4.76 -16.69 8.20
C PHE A 277 3.47 -16.07 7.64
N SER A 278 3.03 -14.96 8.24
CA SER A 278 2.04 -14.10 7.57
C SER A 278 2.68 -13.47 6.33
N TYR A 279 1.84 -13.16 5.33
CA TYR A 279 2.30 -12.48 4.13
C TYR A 279 2.99 -11.15 4.45
N ASP A 280 2.39 -10.35 5.35
CA ASP A 280 2.94 -9.04 5.72
C ASP A 280 4.34 -9.14 6.33
N LEU A 281 4.58 -10.14 7.17
CA LEU A 281 5.90 -10.36 7.74
C LEU A 281 6.92 -10.75 6.66
N ALA A 282 6.55 -11.67 5.78
CA ALA A 282 7.43 -12.09 4.69
C ALA A 282 7.72 -10.91 3.75
N ARG A 283 6.71 -10.11 3.42
CA ARG A 283 6.83 -8.88 2.62
C ARG A 283 7.78 -7.89 3.28
N ASP A 284 7.61 -7.62 4.58
CA ASP A 284 8.49 -6.72 5.33
C ASP A 284 9.95 -7.19 5.29
N ILE A 285 10.20 -8.49 5.46
CA ILE A 285 11.56 -9.07 5.38
C ILE A 285 12.14 -8.93 3.98
N VAL A 286 11.34 -9.14 2.93
CA VAL A 286 11.79 -9.06 1.54
C VAL A 286 12.07 -7.62 1.11
N LEU A 287 11.28 -6.65 1.58
CA LEU A 287 11.41 -5.23 1.21
C LEU A 287 12.40 -4.45 2.11
N ASP A 288 12.86 -5.04 3.20
CA ASP A 288 13.91 -4.47 4.05
C ASP A 288 15.21 -4.35 3.23
N PRO A 289 15.79 -3.15 3.10
CA PRO A 289 17.11 -3.00 2.48
C PRO A 289 18.22 -3.63 3.34
N VAL A 290 18.01 -3.78 4.66
CA VAL A 290 18.93 -4.50 5.54
C VAL A 290 18.63 -6.00 5.46
N ALA A 291 19.35 -6.69 4.59
CA ALA A 291 18.98 -8.02 4.14
C ALA A 291 19.33 -9.19 5.10
N ASP A 292 19.87 -8.92 6.29
CA ASP A 292 20.27 -9.98 7.26
C ASP A 292 19.13 -10.96 7.56
N ARG A 293 17.90 -10.44 7.75
CA ARG A 293 16.71 -11.27 8.01
C ARG A 293 16.32 -12.09 6.79
N LEU A 294 16.44 -11.51 5.59
CA LEU A 294 16.15 -12.21 4.35
C LEU A 294 17.12 -13.37 4.15
N TRP A 295 18.41 -13.16 4.38
CA TRP A 295 19.43 -14.20 4.26
C TRP A 295 19.20 -15.35 5.24
N LEU A 296 18.85 -15.04 6.49
CA LEU A 296 18.44 -16.05 7.46
C LEU A 296 17.18 -16.81 7.00
N VAL A 297 16.19 -16.11 6.42
CA VAL A 297 14.98 -16.74 5.86
C VAL A 297 15.31 -17.71 4.74
N LEU A 298 16.14 -17.32 3.77
CA LEU A 298 16.57 -18.20 2.67
C LEU A 298 17.38 -19.38 3.20
N ARG A 299 18.19 -19.18 4.24
CA ARG A 299 18.93 -20.28 4.87
C ARG A 299 18.03 -21.24 5.63
N ALA A 300 17.01 -20.73 6.31
CA ALA A 300 16.06 -21.50 7.11
C ALA A 300 15.21 -22.46 6.26
N VAL A 301 14.87 -22.07 5.03
CA VAL A 301 14.25 -22.96 4.02
C VAL A 301 15.26 -23.84 3.27
N ALA A 302 16.48 -23.96 3.81
CA ALA A 302 17.54 -24.84 3.35
C ALA A 302 18.05 -24.58 1.92
N LEU A 303 17.93 -23.36 1.39
CA LEU A 303 18.51 -23.02 0.08
C LEU A 303 20.03 -23.18 0.10
N GLU A 304 20.55 -23.63 -1.04
CA GLU A 304 21.98 -23.73 -1.31
C GLU A 304 22.55 -22.41 -1.84
N ARG A 305 23.88 -22.36 -2.01
CA ARG A 305 24.60 -21.15 -2.42
C ARG A 305 24.08 -20.56 -3.73
N ALA A 306 23.86 -21.40 -4.75
CA ALA A 306 23.46 -20.95 -6.08
C ALA A 306 22.12 -20.18 -6.10
N PRO A 307 21.01 -20.71 -5.55
CA PRO A 307 19.75 -19.96 -5.50
C PRO A 307 19.84 -18.72 -4.61
N ILE A 308 20.59 -18.75 -3.49
CA ILE A 308 20.81 -17.56 -2.65
C ILE A 308 21.55 -16.48 -3.44
N ALA A 309 22.60 -16.84 -4.18
CA ALA A 309 23.35 -15.92 -5.04
C ALA A 309 22.44 -15.28 -6.12
N ALA A 310 21.63 -16.09 -6.79
CA ALA A 310 20.72 -15.63 -7.84
C ALA A 310 19.67 -14.65 -7.31
N ILE A 311 19.03 -15.00 -6.18
CA ILE A 311 18.05 -14.14 -5.51
C ILE A 311 18.71 -12.85 -5.04
N GLY A 312 19.87 -12.95 -4.39
CA GLY A 312 20.58 -11.79 -3.86
C GLY A 312 21.03 -10.82 -4.94
N LEU A 313 21.62 -11.32 -6.03
CA LEU A 313 21.99 -10.50 -7.18
C LEU A 313 20.78 -9.78 -7.78
N ALA A 314 19.70 -10.52 -8.07
CA ALA A 314 18.49 -9.94 -8.66
C ALA A 314 17.90 -8.82 -7.79
N LEU A 315 17.89 -8.99 -6.46
CA LEU A 315 17.38 -7.98 -5.54
C LEU A 315 18.34 -6.79 -5.39
N CYS A 316 19.66 -7.01 -5.41
CA CYS A 316 20.62 -5.90 -5.32
C CYS A 316 20.69 -5.08 -6.62
N GLU A 317 20.50 -5.70 -7.78
CA GLU A 317 20.36 -4.99 -9.06
C GLU A 317 19.07 -4.15 -9.10
N ALA A 318 17.98 -4.66 -8.52
CA ALA A 318 16.68 -4.00 -8.53
C ALA A 318 16.51 -2.92 -7.45
N ASP A 319 17.23 -3.00 -6.33
CA ASP A 319 17.15 -2.04 -5.23
C ASP A 319 18.54 -1.44 -4.92
N PRO A 320 18.80 -0.18 -5.31
CA PRO A 320 20.12 0.46 -5.14
C PRO A 320 20.51 0.69 -3.68
N ARG A 321 19.58 0.51 -2.74
CA ARG A 321 19.86 0.59 -1.30
C ARG A 321 20.56 -0.67 -0.78
N ARG A 322 20.55 -1.75 -1.56
CA ARG A 322 21.25 -3.00 -1.25
C ARG A 322 22.65 -2.96 -1.86
N ASP A 323 23.63 -3.26 -1.02
CA ASP A 323 25.03 -3.26 -1.41
C ASP A 323 25.43 -4.63 -1.99
N VAL A 324 25.70 -4.65 -3.30
CA VAL A 324 26.14 -5.86 -4.04
C VAL A 324 27.50 -6.35 -3.56
N GLU A 325 28.42 -5.44 -3.24
CA GLU A 325 29.78 -5.79 -2.79
C GLU A 325 29.71 -6.40 -1.40
N ALA A 326 28.96 -5.78 -0.48
CA ALA A 326 28.73 -6.34 0.84
C ALA A 326 27.98 -7.69 0.77
N PHE A 327 27.07 -7.87 -0.18
CA PHE A 327 26.40 -9.15 -0.39
C PHE A 327 27.37 -10.28 -0.75
N ALA A 328 28.37 -10.00 -1.59
CA ALA A 328 29.39 -10.99 -1.97
C ALA A 328 30.16 -11.52 -0.75
N ASP A 329 30.46 -10.67 0.22
CA ASP A 329 31.10 -11.08 1.48
C ASP A 329 30.11 -11.80 2.42
N GLN A 330 28.85 -11.36 2.46
CA GLN A 330 27.80 -11.96 3.30
C GLN A 330 27.42 -13.38 2.86
N ILE A 331 27.59 -13.73 1.57
CA ILE A 331 27.17 -15.05 1.08
C ILE A 331 27.95 -16.18 1.77
N ASP A 332 29.25 -16.00 2.04
CA ASP A 332 30.05 -17.01 2.72
C ASP A 332 29.64 -17.13 4.20
N ALA A 333 29.35 -15.99 4.84
CA ALA A 333 28.88 -15.94 6.22
C ALA A 333 27.53 -16.66 6.38
N ILE A 334 26.55 -16.40 5.50
CA ILE A 334 25.26 -17.08 5.59
C ILE A 334 25.36 -18.57 5.26
N MET A 335 26.24 -18.96 4.34
CA MET A 335 26.45 -20.38 4.02
C MET A 335 27.10 -21.16 5.17
N ALA A 336 27.83 -20.48 6.06
CA ALA A 336 28.33 -21.07 7.30
C ALA A 336 27.23 -21.30 8.35
N VAL A 337 26.11 -20.59 8.26
CA VAL A 337 24.95 -20.82 9.13
C VAL A 337 24.21 -22.08 8.69
N THR A 338 23.88 -22.98 9.62
CA THR A 338 23.09 -24.17 9.30
C THR A 338 21.60 -23.82 9.13
N PRO A 339 20.79 -24.61 8.38
CA PRO A 339 19.36 -24.33 8.26
C PRO A 339 18.65 -24.36 9.61
N GLU A 340 19.09 -25.25 10.50
CA GLU A 340 18.58 -25.36 11.86
C GLU A 340 18.88 -24.12 12.70
N ALA A 341 20.13 -23.64 12.68
CA ALA A 341 20.51 -22.42 13.38
C ALA A 341 19.74 -21.19 12.85
N ALA A 342 19.54 -21.11 11.53
CA ALA A 342 18.72 -20.07 10.93
C ALA A 342 17.25 -20.14 11.41
N ARG A 343 16.63 -21.33 11.43
CA ARG A 343 15.28 -21.53 11.97
C ARG A 343 15.17 -21.14 13.44
N GLN A 344 16.19 -21.47 14.26
CA GLN A 344 16.23 -21.07 15.66
C GLN A 344 16.34 -19.55 15.84
N ALA A 345 17.17 -18.88 15.03
CA ALA A 345 17.29 -17.42 15.05
C ALA A 345 15.98 -16.73 14.67
N LEU A 346 15.19 -17.34 13.78
CA LEU A 346 13.88 -16.83 13.34
C LEU A 346 12.71 -17.26 14.24
N SER A 347 12.93 -18.08 15.26
CA SER A 347 11.85 -18.63 16.10
C SER A 347 10.97 -17.56 16.75
N SER A 348 11.54 -16.41 17.11
CA SER A 348 10.80 -15.26 17.63
C SER A 348 9.86 -14.64 16.60
N LEU A 349 10.18 -14.76 15.30
CA LEU A 349 9.35 -14.27 14.22
C LEU A 349 8.17 -15.19 13.92
N SER A 350 8.25 -16.48 14.26
CA SER A 350 7.14 -17.43 14.18
C SER A 350 6.12 -17.26 15.31
N LEU A 351 6.36 -16.40 16.30
CA LEU A 351 5.41 -16.10 17.37
C LEU A 351 4.19 -15.34 16.82
N HIS A 352 3.06 -15.42 17.54
CA HIS A 352 1.83 -14.73 17.17
C HIS A 352 2.10 -13.23 16.92
N PRO A 353 1.59 -12.64 15.82
CA PRO A 353 1.85 -11.24 15.45
C PRO A 353 1.61 -10.24 16.59
N ASP A 354 0.46 -10.33 17.26
CA ASP A 354 0.12 -9.44 18.39
C ASP A 354 1.12 -9.55 19.54
N PHE A 355 1.61 -10.75 19.82
CA PHE A 355 2.61 -10.97 20.86
C PHE A 355 3.94 -10.33 20.49
N ARG A 356 4.37 -10.47 19.23
CA ARG A 356 5.59 -9.80 18.73
C ARG A 356 5.46 -8.28 18.77
N GLN A 357 4.29 -7.76 18.39
CA GLN A 357 4.03 -6.32 18.44
C GLN A 357 4.10 -5.79 19.88
N ALA A 358 3.52 -6.52 20.84
CA ALA A 358 3.64 -6.18 22.26
C ALA A 358 5.11 -6.19 22.73
N LEU A 359 5.90 -7.19 22.34
CA LEU A 359 7.34 -7.24 22.66
C LEU A 359 8.12 -6.06 22.06
N LEU A 360 7.81 -5.67 20.82
CA LEU A 360 8.44 -4.51 20.18
C LEU A 360 8.09 -3.19 20.88
N VAL A 361 6.84 -3.01 21.31
CA VAL A 361 6.42 -1.84 22.10
C VAL A 361 7.18 -1.80 23.42
N LEU A 362 7.32 -2.93 24.11
CA LEU A 362 8.08 -3.02 25.36
C LEU A 362 9.57 -2.78 25.17
N ALA A 363 10.16 -3.27 24.06
CA ALA A 363 11.56 -3.05 23.74
C ALA A 363 11.86 -1.57 23.47
N LYS A 364 10.98 -0.87 22.73
CA LYS A 364 11.08 0.57 22.48
C LYS A 364 10.94 1.42 23.74
N ALA A 365 10.21 0.93 24.75
CA ALA A 365 10.01 1.63 26.01
C ALA A 365 11.18 1.47 27.00
N ARG A 366 12.10 0.54 26.77
CA ARG A 366 13.32 0.42 27.59
C ARG A 366 14.36 1.44 27.10
N PRO A 367 14.90 2.30 27.98
CA PRO A 367 16.07 3.10 27.63
C PRO A 367 17.24 2.15 27.33
N ALA A 368 18.01 2.51 26.30
CA ALA A 368 19.18 1.75 25.82
C ALA A 368 20.26 1.61 26.89
#